data_AF-A0AA94HQY4-F1
#
_entry.id   AF-A0AA94HQY4-F1
#
_cell.length_a   1.000
_cell.length_b   1.000
_cell.length_c   1.000
_cell.angle_alpha   90.00
_cell.angle_beta   90.00
_cell.angle_gamma   90.00
#
_symmetry.space_group_name_H-M   'P 1'
#
loop_
_entity.id
_entity.type
_entity.pdbx_description
1 polymer ?
#
loop_
_entity_poly.entity_id
_entity_poly.type
_entity_poly.pdbx_seq_one_letter_code
_entity_poly.pdbx_strand_id
1 'polypeptide(L)' 'MSGCDNPNRPEFTGKRKSKNFARIYASCKGERLSDGKPSRACKKCGTVSKKKKCPICGCGLFDKL' A
#
# COMPACT_ATOMS: atom_id res chain seq x y z
N MET A 1 22.59 24.18 6.93
CA MET A 1 21.70 23.19 6.28
C MET A 1 20.39 23.90 6.00
N SER A 2 20.27 24.42 4.78
CA SER A 2 19.16 25.25 4.33
C SER A 2 18.16 24.38 3.59
N GLY A 3 16.88 24.50 3.93
CA GLY A 3 15.77 24.06 3.07
C GLY A 3 14.98 22.89 3.63
N CYS A 4 13.82 23.20 4.23
CA CYS A 4 12.50 22.75 3.76
C CYS A 4 11.38 23.35 4.64
N ASP A 5 11.40 24.66 4.89
CA ASP A 5 10.23 25.36 5.44
C ASP A 5 9.36 25.80 4.27
N ASN A 6 8.44 24.93 3.86
CA ASN A 6 7.39 25.31 2.92
C ASN A 6 6.53 26.39 3.60
N PRO A 7 6.48 27.63 3.09
CA PRO A 7 5.71 28.71 3.70
C PRO A 7 4.21 28.44 3.72
N ASN A 8 3.73 27.49 2.90
CA ASN A 8 2.34 27.04 2.88
C ASN A 8 2.10 25.79 3.76
N ARG A 9 3.07 25.33 4.55
CA ARG A 9 2.85 24.22 5.48
C ARG A 9 1.91 24.71 6.58
N PRO A 10 0.67 24.19 6.69
CA PRO A 10 -0.20 24.61 7.77
C PRO A 10 0.44 24.27 9.10
N GLU A 11 0.52 25.26 10.00
CA GLU A 11 0.97 25.04 11.36
C GLU A 11 0.06 24.01 12.02
N PHE A 12 0.65 22.94 12.54
CA PHE A 12 -0.12 21.89 13.20
C PHE A 12 -0.52 22.37 14.60
N THR A 13 -1.74 22.90 14.73
CA THR A 13 -2.29 23.45 15.99
C THR A 13 -2.98 22.41 16.88
N GLY A 14 -3.08 21.15 16.43
CA GLY A 14 -3.78 20.08 17.14
C GLY A 14 -2.92 19.27 18.11
N LYS A 15 -3.54 18.48 18.99
CA LYS A 15 -2.83 17.40 19.71
C LYS A 15 -2.54 16.26 18.73
N ARG A 16 -1.28 15.84 18.62
CA ARG A 16 -0.92 14.64 17.84
C ARG A 16 -1.59 13.42 18.48
N LYS A 17 -2.57 12.83 17.80
CA LYS A 17 -3.16 11.55 18.24
C LYS A 17 -2.09 10.47 18.16
N SER A 18 -1.97 9.64 19.19
CA SER A 18 -1.12 8.46 19.14
C SER A 18 -1.63 7.54 18.02
N LYS A 19 -0.72 7.11 17.14
CA LYS A 19 -1.06 6.10 16.14
C LYS A 19 -1.19 4.77 16.87
N ASN A 20 -2.37 4.15 16.82
CA ASN A 20 -2.56 2.81 17.35
C ASN A 20 -1.96 1.80 16.36
N PHE A 21 -0.66 1.59 16.47
CA PHE A 21 0.07 0.67 15.60
C PHE A 21 -0.46 -0.76 15.73
N ALA A 22 -0.92 -1.19 16.91
CA ALA A 22 -1.50 -2.52 17.09
C ALA A 22 -2.73 -2.75 16.20
N ARG A 23 -3.63 -1.76 16.05
CA ARG A 23 -4.76 -1.83 15.12
C ARG A 23 -4.33 -1.87 13.65
N ILE A 24 -3.30 -1.09 13.31
CA ILE A 24 -2.74 -1.07 11.94
C ILE A 24 -2.11 -2.44 11.62
N TYR A 25 -1.27 -2.96 12.51
CA TYR A 25 -0.63 -4.28 12.35
C TYR A 25 -1.64 -5.42 12.36
N ALA A 26 -2.67 -5.38 13.21
CA ALA A 26 -3.72 -6.40 13.23
C ALA A 26 -4.47 -6.47 11.89
N SER A 27 -4.72 -5.32 11.27
CA SER A 27 -5.34 -5.24 9.94
C SER A 27 -4.44 -5.89 8.87
N CYS A 28 -3.13 -5.68 8.93
CA CYS A 28 -2.18 -6.30 8.00
C CYS A 28 -1.94 -7.80 8.26
N LYS A 29 -2.01 -8.24 9.53
CA LYS A 29 -1.70 -9.64 9.92
C LYS A 29 -2.74 -10.64 9.42
N GLY A 30 -4.00 -10.22 9.28
CA GLY A 30 -5.09 -11.06 8.79
C GLY A 30 -5.23 -11.07 7.27
N GLU A 31 -4.58 -10.16 6.56
CA GLU A 31 -4.79 -10.02 5.12
C GLU A 31 -4.00 -11.09 4.35
N ARG A 32 -4.71 -11.91 3.55
CA ARG A 32 -4.08 -12.91 2.68
C ARG A 32 -3.37 -12.18 1.54
N LEU A 33 -2.08 -11.91 1.73
CA LEU A 33 -1.22 -11.23 0.75
C LEU A 33 -0.89 -12.11 -0.47
N SER A 34 -1.13 -13.42 -0.39
CA SER A 34 -0.94 -14.36 -1.48
C SER A 34 -2.07 -15.39 -1.55
N ASP A 35 -2.44 -15.76 -2.78
CA ASP A 35 -3.38 -16.85 -3.04
C ASP A 35 -2.62 -18.16 -3.39
N GLY A 36 -1.38 -18.29 -2.94
CA GLY A 36 -0.49 -19.43 -3.28
C GLY A 36 0.08 -19.39 -4.70
N LYS A 37 0.01 -18.25 -5.41
CA LYS A 37 0.55 -18.09 -6.77
C LYS A 37 1.92 -17.38 -6.75
N PRO A 38 2.80 -17.64 -7.74
CA PRO A 38 4.04 -16.89 -7.89
C PRO A 38 3.75 -15.41 -8.15
N SER A 39 4.76 -14.57 -7.88
CA SER A 39 4.70 -13.14 -8.20
C SER A 39 4.54 -12.96 -9.70
N ARG A 40 3.49 -12.25 -10.11
CA ARG A 40 3.18 -12.00 -11.52
C ARG A 40 2.79 -10.54 -11.71
N ALA A 41 3.22 -9.93 -12.81
CA ALA A 41 2.89 -8.55 -13.14
C ALA A 41 1.51 -8.48 -13.81
N CYS A 42 0.68 -7.53 -13.42
CA CYS A 42 -0.60 -7.31 -14.08
C CYS A 42 -0.42 -6.64 -15.45
N LYS A 43 -1.03 -7.20 -16.51
CA LYS A 43 -0.95 -6.65 -17.88
C LYS A 43 -1.49 -5.22 -18.02
N LYS A 44 -2.49 -4.84 -17.23
CA LYS A 44 -3.14 -3.52 -17.37
C LYS A 44 -2.47 -2.41 -16.57
N CYS A 45 -1.95 -2.72 -15.38
CA CYS A 45 -1.48 -1.70 -14.44
C CYS A 45 -0.04 -1.94 -13.96
N GLY A 46 0.63 -2.99 -14.43
CA GLY A 46 2.01 -3.32 -14.06
C GLY A 46 2.18 -3.79 -12.61
N THR A 47 1.13 -3.77 -11.79
CA THR A 47 1.22 -4.15 -10.37
C THR A 47 1.61 -5.61 -10.23
N VAL A 48 2.73 -5.86 -9.55
CA VAL A 48 3.18 -7.21 -9.21
C VAL A 48 2.39 -7.71 -8.01
N SER A 49 1.70 -8.84 -8.16
CA SER A 49 0.91 -9.44 -7.08
C SER A 49 0.98 -10.96 -7.10
N LYS A 50 0.85 -11.56 -5.91
CA LYS A 50 0.70 -13.00 -5.70
C LYS A 50 -0.79 -13.41 -5.60
N LYS A 51 -1.71 -12.48 -5.80
CA LYS A 51 -3.16 -12.70 -5.76
C LYS A 51 -3.68 -13.27 -7.10
N LYS A 52 -4.85 -13.93 -7.09
CA LYS A 52 -5.53 -14.47 -8.29
C LYS A 52 -6.04 -13.36 -9.20
N LYS A 53 -6.50 -12.26 -8.61
CA LYS A 53 -6.95 -11.03 -9.26
C LYS A 53 -6.03 -9.90 -8.84
N CYS A 54 -5.79 -8.95 -9.73
CA CYS A 54 -4.98 -7.79 -9.39
C CYS A 54 -5.72 -6.94 -8.34
N PRO A 55 -5.07 -6.54 -7.24
CA PRO A 55 -5.71 -5.75 -6.19
C PRO A 55 -6.05 -4.31 -6.64
N ILE A 56 -5.48 -3.83 -7.74
CA ILE A 56 -5.72 -2.46 -8.25
C ILE A 56 -6.80 -2.45 -9.34
N CYS A 57 -6.60 -3.18 -10.44
CA CYS A 57 -7.55 -3.18 -11.57
C CYS A 57 -8.64 -4.25 -11.46
N GLY A 58 -8.58 -5.17 -10.49
CA GLY A 58 -9.47 -6.34 -10.40
C GLY A 58 -9.28 -7.39 -11.50
N CYS A 59 -8.35 -7.17 -12.42
CA CYS A 59 -8.19 -7.96 -13.62
C CYS A 59 -7.40 -9.25 -13.39
N GLY A 60 -7.75 -10.32 -14.11
CA GLY A 60 -7.15 -11.66 -13.98
C GLY A 60 -6.01 -11.95 -14.95
N LEU A 61 -5.65 -10.97 -15.79
CA LEU A 61 -4.61 -11.08 -16.80
C LEU A 61 -3.27 -10.65 -16.21
N PHE A 62 -2.37 -11.62 -16.10
CA PHE A 62 -1.05 -11.45 -15.55
C PHE A 62 0.01 -12.00 -16.50
N ASP A 63 1.11 -11.28 -16.63
CA ASP A 63 2.34 -11.79 -17.23
C ASP A 63 3.10 -12.64 -16.23
N LYS A 64 3.73 -13.70 -16.75
CA LYS A 64 4.79 -14.38 -16.01
C LYS A 64 5.95 -13.41 -15.92
N LEU A 65 6.40 -13.15 -14.69
CA LEU A 65 7.65 -12.43 -14.45
C LEU A 65 8.81 -13.28 -14.95
#